data_AF-A0A672MUR2-F1
#
_entry.id   AF-A0A672MUR2-F1
#
_cell.length_a   1.000
_cell.length_b   1.000
_cell.length_c   1.000
_cell.angle_alpha   90.00
_cell.angle_beta   90.00
_cell.angle_gamma   90.00
#
_symmetry.space_group_name_H-M   'P 1'
#
loop_
_entity.id
_entity.type
_entity.pdbx_description
1 polymer ?
#
loop_
_entity_poly.entity_id
_entity_poly.type
_entity_poly.pdbx_seq_one_letter_code
_entity_poly.pdbx_strand_id
1 'polypeptide(L)'
;NANQNMRFHPCISLRSLVYPFLIRGGKSTPFICHYADYPPGWVTHPCFITGSCMWFLGCIVNIHSDYILRNLRKPVETGYEIPRRGMFEYVSGANFFGEIVEWTGFALAGHSVHSAAFALFTLIVLSSRGMAHHKWFLTKFEDYPKSRKALIPLVL
;
A
#
# COMPACT_ATOMS: atom_id res chain seq x y z
N ASN A 1 -8.93 35.75 -34.20
CA ASN A 1 -7.97 36.12 -33.14
C ASN A 1 -7.72 34.94 -32.22
N ALA A 2 -6.74 34.14 -32.62
CA ALA A 2 -6.10 33.16 -31.76
C ALA A 2 -5.22 33.87 -30.72
N ASN A 3 -4.89 33.19 -29.62
CA ASN A 3 -4.05 33.60 -28.50
C ASN A 3 -4.80 34.17 -27.29
N GLN A 4 -5.52 33.29 -26.59
CA GLN A 4 -5.72 33.44 -25.15
C GLN A 4 -4.97 32.30 -24.45
N ASN A 5 -3.86 32.69 -23.83
CA ASN A 5 -2.85 31.85 -23.23
C ASN A 5 -3.45 30.74 -22.35
N MET A 6 -3.13 29.50 -22.72
CA MET A 6 -3.32 28.30 -21.91
C MET A 6 -2.36 28.37 -20.71
N ARG A 7 -2.73 29.16 -19.69
CA ARG A 7 -2.10 29.08 -18.37
C ARG A 7 -2.51 27.75 -17.76
N PHE A 8 -1.64 26.75 -17.88
CA PHE A 8 -1.73 25.53 -17.08
C PHE A 8 -1.67 25.94 -15.61
N HIS A 9 -2.83 26.01 -14.96
CA HIS A 9 -2.89 26.12 -13.51
C HIS A 9 -2.24 24.86 -12.92
N PRO A 10 -1.17 24.96 -12.12
CA PRO A 10 -0.52 23.79 -11.52
C PRO A 10 -1.49 22.96 -10.65
N CYS A 11 -2.60 23.57 -10.23
CA CYS A 11 -3.69 22.93 -9.50
C CYS A 11 -4.50 21.90 -10.34
N ILE A 12 -4.53 22.03 -11.68
CA ILE A 12 -5.25 21.09 -12.56
C ILE A 12 -4.40 19.85 -12.86
N SER A 13 -3.07 19.98 -12.94
CA SER A 13 -2.18 18.85 -13.19
C SER A 13 -2.07 17.91 -11.98
N LEU A 14 -2.23 18.45 -10.75
CA LEU A 14 -2.31 17.67 -9.52
C LEU A 14 -3.56 16.76 -9.46
N ARG A 15 -4.65 17.16 -10.12
CA ARG A 15 -5.88 16.35 -10.23
C ARG A 15 -5.64 15.07 -11.03
N SER A 16 -4.78 15.09 -12.04
CA SER A 16 -4.54 13.90 -12.88
C SER A 16 -3.56 12.90 -12.26
N LEU A 17 -2.66 13.37 -11.39
CA LEU A 17 -1.67 12.52 -10.72
C LEU A 17 -2.22 11.86 -9.46
N VAL A 18 -3.19 12.47 -8.77
CA VAL A 18 -3.86 11.90 -7.58
C VAL A 18 -5.01 10.94 -7.95
N TYR A 19 -5.46 10.94 -9.20
CA TYR A 19 -6.57 10.08 -9.66
C TYR A 19 -6.22 8.62 -10.04
N PRO A 20 -4.98 8.21 -10.37
CA PRO A 20 -4.66 6.79 -10.54
C PRO A 20 -4.64 6.02 -9.22
N PHE A 21 -4.72 6.69 -8.06
CA PHE A 21 -4.87 6.12 -6.71
C PHE A 21 -6.27 5.51 -6.46
N LEU A 22 -6.95 5.08 -7.54
CA LEU A 22 -8.20 4.35 -7.52
C LEU A 22 -8.00 3.02 -6.80
N ILE A 23 -8.37 3.07 -5.52
CA ILE A 23 -8.85 1.99 -4.67
C ILE A 23 -9.37 0.84 -5.54
N ARG A 24 -8.89 -0.37 -5.28
CA ARG A 24 -9.38 -1.67 -5.79
C ARG A 24 -10.89 -1.95 -5.50
N GLY A 25 -11.70 -0.93 -5.26
CA GLY A 25 -13.11 -0.96 -4.86
C GLY A 25 -13.93 0.27 -5.29
N GLY A 26 -13.44 1.11 -6.21
CA GLY A 26 -14.32 2.00 -6.99
C GLY A 26 -15.08 3.11 -6.24
N LYS A 27 -14.59 3.59 -5.10
CA LYS A 27 -15.14 4.80 -4.47
C LYS A 27 -14.06 5.86 -4.32
N SER A 28 -14.19 6.93 -5.08
CA SER A 28 -13.42 8.16 -4.97
C SER A 28 -13.53 8.73 -3.56
N THR A 29 -12.40 9.06 -2.91
CA THR A 29 -12.40 9.90 -1.70
C THR A 29 -12.64 11.35 -2.13
N PRO A 30 -13.85 11.93 -1.98
CA PRO A 30 -14.17 13.26 -2.51
C PRO A 30 -13.45 14.38 -1.75
N PHE A 31 -12.86 14.06 -0.60
CA PHE A 31 -12.42 15.02 0.40
C PHE A 31 -11.11 15.73 0.04
N ILE A 32 -10.14 15.00 -0.53
CA ILE A 32 -8.84 15.57 -0.92
C ILE A 32 -9.02 16.66 -1.99
N CYS A 33 -10.03 16.51 -2.86
CA CYS A 33 -10.24 17.44 -3.98
C CYS A 33 -11.00 18.71 -3.59
N HIS A 34 -11.73 18.73 -2.47
CA HIS A 34 -12.59 19.86 -2.09
C HIS A 34 -12.09 20.66 -0.88
N TYR A 35 -11.27 20.07 0.00
CA TYR A 35 -10.91 20.69 1.29
C TYR A 35 -9.41 20.71 1.60
N ALA A 36 -8.55 20.13 0.76
CA ALA A 36 -7.12 20.11 1.00
C ALA A 36 -6.43 21.29 0.30
N ASP A 37 -6.12 22.33 1.08
CA ASP A 37 -5.29 23.45 0.62
C ASP A 37 -3.80 23.09 0.80
N TYR A 38 -3.10 22.84 -0.31
CA TYR A 38 -1.66 22.63 -0.31
C TYR A 38 -0.91 23.91 -0.71
N PRO A 39 0.26 24.19 -0.10
CA PRO A 39 1.07 25.33 -0.52
C PRO A 39 1.57 25.17 -1.96
N PRO A 40 1.79 26.27 -2.69
CA PRO A 40 2.47 26.23 -3.98
C PRO A 40 3.81 25.48 -3.87
N GLY A 41 4.04 24.52 -4.75
CA GLY A 41 5.27 23.70 -4.74
C GLY A 41 5.23 22.46 -3.84
N TRP A 42 4.09 22.09 -3.24
CA TRP A 42 3.96 20.88 -2.42
C TRP A 42 4.49 19.60 -3.10
N VAL A 43 4.33 19.48 -4.42
CA VAL A 43 4.85 18.33 -5.20
C VAL A 43 6.36 18.18 -5.18
N THR A 44 7.09 19.27 -4.88
CA THR A 44 8.55 19.26 -4.71
C THR A 44 8.97 19.15 -3.25
N HIS A 45 8.01 19.18 -2.32
CA HIS A 45 8.30 19.10 -0.89
C HIS A 45 8.83 17.70 -0.55
N PRO A 46 9.87 17.58 0.31
CA PRO A 46 10.45 16.28 0.67
C PRO A 46 9.43 15.26 1.18
N CYS A 47 8.42 15.69 1.95
CA CYS A 47 7.35 14.80 2.41
C CYS A 47 6.53 14.21 1.26
N PHE A 48 6.20 15.01 0.25
CA PHE A 48 5.43 14.54 -0.90
C PHE A 48 6.24 13.55 -1.74
N ILE A 49 7.51 13.84 -1.98
CA ILE A 49 8.41 12.95 -2.74
C ILE A 49 8.61 11.65 -1.98
N THR A 50 8.99 11.73 -0.70
CA THR A 50 9.22 10.55 0.15
C THR A 50 7.96 9.72 0.29
N GLY A 51 6.81 10.35 0.54
CA GLY A 51 5.52 9.68 0.64
C GLY A 51 5.13 9.00 -0.67
N SER A 52 5.35 9.65 -1.80
CA SER A 52 5.11 9.07 -3.13
C SER A 52 6.02 7.85 -3.37
N CYS A 53 7.32 7.97 -3.08
CA CYS A 53 8.25 6.84 -3.19
C CYS A 53 7.83 5.66 -2.31
N MET A 54 7.47 5.91 -1.05
CA MET A 54 6.95 4.88 -0.14
C MET A 54 5.68 4.23 -0.69
N TRP A 55 4.75 5.04 -1.21
CA TRP A 55 3.51 4.55 -1.81
C TRP A 55 3.80 3.60 -2.98
N PHE A 56 4.65 4.01 -3.93
CA PHE A 56 5.04 3.19 -5.08
C PHE A 56 5.73 1.88 -4.64
N LEU A 57 6.65 1.95 -3.69
CA LEU A 57 7.34 0.76 -3.17
C LEU A 57 6.37 -0.21 -2.49
N GLY A 58 5.45 0.30 -1.66
CA GLY A 58 4.40 -0.49 -1.03
C GLY A 58 3.50 -1.17 -2.04
N CYS A 59 3.07 -0.43 -3.07
CA CYS A 59 2.24 -0.94 -4.16
C CYS A 59 2.94 -2.08 -4.94
N ILE A 60 4.23 -1.91 -5.28
CA ILE A 60 5.04 -2.94 -5.95
C ILE A 60 5.09 -4.21 -5.09
N VAL A 61 5.39 -4.07 -3.80
CA VAL A 61 5.45 -5.21 -2.87
C VAL A 61 4.09 -5.90 -2.74
N ASN A 62 3.00 -5.12 -2.63
CA ASN A 62 1.64 -5.65 -2.53
C ASN A 62 1.26 -6.45 -3.79
N ILE A 63 1.41 -5.86 -4.98
CA ILE A 63 1.09 -6.50 -6.26
C ILE A 63 1.95 -7.75 -6.48
N HIS A 64 3.25 -7.67 -6.20
CA HIS A 64 4.15 -8.81 -6.34
C HIS A 64 3.77 -9.96 -5.41
N SER A 65 3.42 -9.64 -4.16
CA SER A 65 2.99 -10.64 -3.17
C SER A 65 1.66 -11.29 -3.56
N ASP A 66 0.69 -10.48 -4.02
CA ASP A 66 -0.59 -10.97 -4.54
C ASP A 66 -0.40 -11.88 -5.76
N TYR A 67 0.51 -11.53 -6.67
CA TYR A 67 0.84 -12.35 -7.83
C TYR A 67 1.35 -13.73 -7.40
N ILE A 68 2.27 -13.78 -6.42
CA ILE A 68 2.75 -15.05 -5.86
C ILE A 68 1.58 -15.85 -5.27
N LEU A 69 0.76 -15.24 -4.40
CA LEU A 69 -0.36 -15.92 -3.74
C LEU A 69 -1.40 -16.47 -4.72
N ARG A 70 -1.67 -15.74 -5.81
CA ARG A 70 -2.60 -16.19 -6.87
C ARG A 70 -2.07 -17.41 -7.60
N ASN A 71 -0.77 -17.43 -7.90
CA ASN A 71 -0.14 -18.54 -8.61
C ASN A 71 0.03 -19.81 -7.75
N LEU A 72 -0.12 -19.71 -6.42
CA LEU A 72 -0.17 -20.87 -5.53
C LEU A 72 -1.51 -21.62 -5.60
N ARG A 73 -2.58 -20.97 -6.06
CA ARG A 73 -3.89 -21.62 -6.21
C ARG A 73 -3.95 -22.34 -7.55
N LYS A 74 -3.64 -23.64 -7.56
CA LYS A 74 -3.93 -24.50 -8.71
C LYS A 74 -5.44 -24.73 -8.81
N PRO A 75 -6.02 -24.83 -10.02
CA PRO A 75 -7.47 -24.89 -10.21
C PRO A 75 -8.16 -26.14 -9.64
N VAL A 76 -7.42 -27.18 -9.26
CA VAL A 76 -7.97 -28.47 -8.82
C VAL A 76 -7.62 -28.81 -7.36
N GLU A 77 -6.59 -28.19 -6.79
CA GLU A 77 -6.13 -28.47 -5.41
C GLU A 77 -6.67 -27.41 -4.44
N THR A 78 -7.41 -27.85 -3.42
CA THR A 78 -7.95 -27.00 -2.34
C THR A 78 -6.98 -26.81 -1.17
N GLY A 79 -5.76 -27.34 -1.30
CA GLY A 79 -4.71 -27.24 -0.29
C GLY A 79 -4.11 -25.85 -0.21
N TYR A 80 -3.82 -25.39 1.01
CA TYR A 80 -2.98 -24.21 1.20
C TYR A 80 -1.52 -24.61 1.00
N GLU A 81 -0.77 -23.81 0.24
CA GLU A 81 0.68 -23.96 0.08
C GLU A 81 1.43 -22.84 0.81
N ILE A 82 2.68 -23.09 1.20
CA ILE A 82 3.55 -22.09 1.82
C ILE A 82 4.09 -21.17 0.73
N PRO A 83 3.81 -19.85 0.74
CA PRO A 83 4.40 -18.93 -0.22
C PRO A 83 5.92 -18.88 -0.04
N ARG A 84 6.65 -19.10 -1.13
CA ARG A 84 8.10 -18.93 -1.21
C ARG A 84 8.40 -17.83 -2.22
N ARG A 85 9.56 -17.17 -2.08
CA ARG A 85 10.10 -16.06 -2.89
C ARG A 85 9.69 -14.65 -2.46
N GLY A 86 10.49 -13.68 -2.89
CA GLY A 86 10.27 -12.25 -2.65
C GLY A 86 10.23 -11.93 -1.16
N MET A 87 9.34 -11.02 -0.78
CA MET A 87 9.17 -10.63 0.62
C MET A 87 8.65 -11.76 1.53
N PHE A 88 8.06 -12.82 0.96
CA PHE A 88 7.63 -13.97 1.74
C PHE A 88 8.78 -14.75 2.37
N GLU A 89 10.03 -14.55 1.95
CA GLU A 89 11.18 -15.16 2.64
C GLU A 89 11.44 -14.55 4.02
N TYR A 90 10.98 -13.32 4.26
CA TYR A 90 11.19 -12.61 5.51
C TYR A 90 9.94 -12.57 6.38
N VAL A 91 8.77 -12.37 5.76
CA VAL A 91 7.49 -12.18 6.47
C VAL A 91 6.36 -13.02 5.90
N SER A 92 5.46 -13.50 6.74
CA SER A 92 4.28 -14.28 6.33
C SER A 92 3.24 -13.43 5.62
N GLY A 93 3.04 -12.19 6.06
CA GLY A 93 2.08 -11.24 5.50
C GLY A 93 2.72 -10.23 4.55
N ALA A 94 3.48 -10.67 3.55
CA ALA A 94 4.20 -9.77 2.63
C ALA A 94 3.28 -8.78 1.88
N ASN A 95 2.09 -9.22 1.50
CA ASN A 95 1.06 -8.37 0.89
C ASN A 95 0.54 -7.30 1.87
N PHE A 96 0.32 -7.69 3.13
CA PHE A 96 -0.11 -6.77 4.19
C PHE A 96 0.96 -5.74 4.53
N PHE A 97 2.23 -6.15 4.56
CA PHE A 97 3.36 -5.24 4.72
C PHE A 97 3.40 -4.20 3.59
N GLY A 98 3.29 -4.64 2.33
CA GLY A 98 3.23 -3.74 1.18
C GLY A 98 2.10 -2.70 1.30
N GLU A 99 0.91 -3.15 1.70
CA GLU A 99 -0.26 -2.28 1.87
C GLU A 99 -0.07 -1.26 3.01
N ILE A 100 0.56 -1.64 4.12
CA ILE A 100 0.89 -0.72 5.21
C ILE A 100 1.88 0.35 4.74
N VAL A 101 2.93 -0.05 4.03
CA VAL A 101 3.94 0.89 3.48
C VAL A 101 3.27 1.82 2.47
N GLU A 102 2.38 1.29 1.63
CA GLU A 102 1.62 2.03 0.64
C GLU A 102 0.81 3.16 1.31
N TRP A 103 -0.02 2.81 2.29
CA TRP A 103 -0.88 3.79 2.94
C TRP A 103 -0.14 4.75 3.86
N THR A 104 0.98 4.32 4.43
CA THR A 104 1.89 5.22 5.18
C THR A 104 2.49 6.26 4.25
N GLY A 105 2.93 5.86 3.06
CA GLY A 105 3.40 6.77 2.02
C GLY A 105 2.32 7.75 1.56
N PHE A 106 1.10 7.25 1.34
CA PHE A 106 -0.06 8.08 1.02
C PHE A 106 -0.37 9.11 2.12
N ALA A 107 -0.31 8.71 3.39
CA ALA A 107 -0.52 9.62 4.51
C ALA A 107 0.56 10.71 4.58
N LEU A 108 1.82 10.36 4.32
CA LEU A 108 2.94 11.30 4.29
C LEU A 108 2.84 12.30 3.13
N ALA A 109 2.44 11.83 1.95
CA ALA A 109 2.26 12.69 0.77
C ALA A 109 0.99 13.56 0.85
N GLY A 110 -0.09 12.99 1.38
CA GLY A 110 -1.38 13.67 1.54
C GLY A 110 -1.41 14.63 2.72
N HIS A 111 -0.56 14.42 3.74
CA HIS A 111 -0.42 15.30 4.91
C HIS A 111 -1.75 15.79 5.50
N SER A 112 -2.72 14.87 5.59
CA SER A 112 -4.07 15.14 6.10
C SER A 112 -4.42 14.22 7.27
N VAL A 113 -5.28 14.69 8.17
CA VAL A 113 -5.78 13.88 9.29
C VAL A 113 -6.52 12.63 8.79
N HIS A 114 -7.25 12.74 7.68
CA HIS A 114 -8.00 11.62 7.09
C HIS A 114 -7.08 10.54 6.54
N SER A 115 -6.02 10.92 5.81
CA SER A 115 -5.04 9.97 5.28
C SER A 115 -4.23 9.31 6.40
N ALA A 116 -3.88 10.06 7.46
CA ALA A 116 -3.22 9.51 8.63
C ALA A 116 -4.12 8.52 9.40
N ALA A 117 -5.38 8.88 9.63
CA ALA A 117 -6.36 8.00 10.26
C ALA A 117 -6.57 6.70 9.46
N PHE A 118 -6.63 6.80 8.13
CA PHE A 118 -6.74 5.63 7.26
C PHE A 118 -5.50 4.73 7.34
N ALA A 119 -4.29 5.31 7.27
CA ALA A 119 -3.06 4.54 7.41
C ALA A 119 -2.95 3.84 8.77
N LEU A 120 -3.31 4.52 9.87
CA LEU A 120 -3.33 3.94 11.21
C LEU A 120 -4.35 2.81 11.33
N PHE A 121 -5.56 3.02 10.82
CA PHE A 121 -6.60 1.99 10.80
C PHE A 121 -6.12 0.75 10.03
N THR A 122 -5.59 0.94 8.83
CA THR A 122 -5.06 -0.15 8.01
C THR A 122 -3.91 -0.87 8.69
N LEU A 123 -2.98 -0.15 9.34
CA LEU A 123 -1.91 -0.73 10.13
C LEU A 123 -2.46 -1.67 11.21
N ILE A 124 -3.44 -1.22 12.00
CA ILE A 124 -4.00 -2.02 13.10
C ILE A 124 -4.68 -3.29 12.57
N VAL A 125 -5.57 -3.12 11.57
CA VAL A 125 -6.35 -4.23 11.02
C VAL A 125 -5.44 -5.28 10.35
N LEU A 126 -4.50 -4.83 9.52
CA LEU A 126 -3.62 -5.73 8.79
C LEU A 126 -2.55 -6.36 9.68
N SER A 127 -2.07 -5.67 10.70
CA SER A 127 -1.14 -6.25 11.67
C SER A 127 -1.80 -7.38 12.46
N SER A 128 -3.02 -7.15 12.96
CA SER A 128 -3.80 -8.19 13.65
C SER A 128 -4.02 -9.41 12.75
N ARG A 129 -4.44 -9.17 11.51
CA ARG A 129 -4.64 -10.23 10.52
C ARG A 129 -3.35 -10.99 10.19
N GLY A 130 -2.23 -10.29 10.00
CA GLY A 130 -0.95 -10.90 9.69
C GLY A 130 -0.41 -11.77 10.82
N MET A 131 -0.57 -11.35 12.07
CA MET A 131 -0.24 -12.17 13.24
C MET A 131 -1.08 -13.46 13.29
N ALA A 132 -2.39 -13.34 13.05
CA ALA A 132 -3.27 -14.51 13.00
C ALA A 132 -2.88 -15.47 11.86
N HIS A 133 -2.55 -14.95 10.68
CA HIS A 133 -2.05 -15.74 9.55
C HIS A 133 -0.73 -16.44 9.88
N HIS A 134 0.23 -15.74 10.48
CA HIS A 134 1.52 -16.30 10.87
C HIS A 134 1.36 -17.45 11.87
N LYS A 135 0.52 -17.26 12.91
CA LYS A 135 0.19 -18.29 13.89
C LYS A 135 -0.46 -19.50 13.23
N TRP A 136 -1.40 -19.28 12.32
CA TRP A 136 -2.06 -20.35 11.58
C TRP A 136 -1.06 -21.17 10.75
N PHE A 137 -0.14 -20.51 10.03
CA PHE A 137 0.90 -21.19 9.26
C PHE A 137 1.81 -22.06 10.14
N LEU A 138 2.24 -21.55 11.30
CA LEU A 138 3.05 -22.32 12.27
C LEU A 138 2.31 -23.55 12.82
N THR A 139 0.99 -23.46 12.99
CA THR A 139 0.19 -24.62 13.47
C THR A 139 -0.17 -25.60 12.37
N LYS A 140 -0.26 -25.13 11.12
CA LYS A 140 -0.76 -25.92 10.00
C LYS A 140 0.34 -26.71 9.30
N PHE A 141 1.54 -26.15 9.20
CA PHE A 141 2.66 -26.74 8.48
C PHE A 141 3.83 -26.98 9.42
N GLU A 142 4.23 -28.24 9.59
CA GLU A 142 5.40 -28.62 10.38
C GLU A 142 6.70 -28.04 9.77
N ASP A 143 6.75 -27.96 8.43
CA ASP A 143 7.89 -27.49 7.65
C ASP A 143 7.95 -25.95 7.49
N TYR A 144 7.12 -25.22 8.24
CA TYR A 144 7.10 -23.76 8.14
C TYR A 144 8.40 -23.15 8.68
N PRO A 145 9.05 -22.24 7.94
CA PRO A 145 10.29 -21.61 8.37
C PRO A 145 10.04 -20.71 9.59
N LYS A 146 10.50 -21.17 10.76
CA LYS A 146 10.37 -20.47 12.05
C LYS A 146 11.14 -19.14 12.12
N SER A 147 12.04 -18.89 11.18
CA SER A 147 12.76 -17.61 11.05
C SER A 147 11.90 -16.48 10.50
N ARG A 148 10.81 -16.79 9.77
CA ARG A 148 9.89 -15.79 9.23
C ARG A 148 9.18 -15.03 10.34
N LYS A 149 8.93 -13.76 10.10
CA LYS A 149 8.15 -12.88 10.98
C LYS A 149 6.72 -12.74 10.47
N ALA A 150 5.82 -12.22 11.27
CA ALA A 150 4.42 -12.09 10.86
C ALA A 150 4.25 -11.01 9.78
N LEU A 151 4.86 -9.84 9.98
CA LEU A 151 4.53 -8.64 9.20
C LEU A 151 5.70 -7.68 8.98
N ILE A 152 6.46 -7.36 10.03
CA ILE A 152 7.57 -6.40 9.96
C ILE A 152 8.87 -7.21 10.05
N PRO A 153 9.73 -7.17 9.02
CA PRO A 153 11.02 -7.84 9.06
C PRO A 153 11.79 -7.43 10.33
N LEU A 154 12.33 -8.42 11.05
CA LEU A 154 13.17 -8.26 12.25
C LEU A 154 12.50 -7.74 13.53
N VAL A 155 11.22 -7.36 13.49
CA VAL A 155 10.50 -6.88 14.69
C VAL A 155 9.38 -7.84 15.07
N LEU A 156 8.47 -8.11 14.13
CA LEU A 156 7.18 -8.75 14.44
C LEU A 156 6.68 -9.65 13.32
#